data_AF-A0AA42P5Z2-F1
#
_entry.id   AF-A0AA42P5Z2-F1
#
_cell.length_a   1.000
_cell.length_b   1.000
_cell.length_c   1.000
_cell.angle_alpha   90.00
_cell.angle_beta   90.00
_cell.angle_gamma   90.00
#
_symmetry.space_group_name_H-M   'P 1'
#
loop_
_entity.id
_entity.type
_entity.pdbx_description
1 polymer ?
#
loop_
_entity_poly.entity_id
_entity_poly.type
_entity_poly.pdbx_seq_one_letter_code
_entity_poly.pdbx_strand_id
1 'polypeptide(L)'
;MKRLAGLSTLALMISATSGCGWLWGDDGYFRDRGSDYLSARQTAPMQVAVDGGTRPLDPLLPIPRQVADNTHPGKYEVPRPQRLQVAADVSDFSVQSSGDSRWLVAQYAPAQVWIAARQFFTDKGFSIAEERRQTGEFATAWQTASQLDEALVRNLGIQEGETRVRVRVEPGVQRNTSEIFVVSVKRPAGSSTDVAWPETSSNKELDRVLLDELQASLNRSARQGGSVSLLAERDFDAPSRVSLTQDGSGNPLLQLDSDFDRAWSSVGRALQAADVRVDDLDRSLGVYYVNLSERADDPDDKPGFFSRLFGGAPDKEEIEARAERYQVRLTRAGNGVQVTLDKSIDTVAPADVARRVLSLIKDNLG
;
A
#
# COMPACT_ATOMS: atom_id res chain seq x y z
N MET A 1 5.52 63.22 60.25
CA MET A 1 5.97 61.82 60.04
C MET A 1 4.93 60.90 59.39
N LYS A 2 3.62 60.99 59.71
CA LYS A 2 2.58 60.11 59.11
C LYS A 2 2.38 60.24 57.58
N ARG A 3 2.61 61.44 57.00
CA ARG A 3 2.50 61.65 55.55
C ARG A 3 3.67 61.08 54.73
N LEU A 4 4.85 60.94 55.34
CA LEU A 4 6.03 60.37 54.68
C LEU A 4 5.94 58.83 54.64
N ALA A 5 5.43 58.21 55.72
CA ALA A 5 5.23 56.76 55.76
C ALA A 5 4.22 56.26 54.70
N GLY A 6 3.14 57.02 54.46
CA GLY A 6 2.16 56.69 53.43
C GLY A 6 2.71 56.74 52.00
N LEU A 7 3.60 57.72 51.72
CA LEU A 7 4.26 57.83 50.41
C LEU A 7 5.27 56.69 50.19
N SER A 8 5.99 56.26 51.22
CA SER A 8 6.92 55.13 51.15
C SER A 8 6.19 53.80 50.89
N THR A 9 5.03 53.57 51.53
CA THR A 9 4.23 52.38 51.28
C THR A 9 3.59 52.36 49.88
N LEU A 10 3.21 53.53 49.36
CA LEU A 10 2.67 53.63 48.00
C LEU A 10 3.75 53.37 46.95
N ALA A 11 4.95 53.92 47.13
CA ALA A 11 6.09 53.67 46.24
C ALA A 11 6.51 52.19 46.22
N LEU A 12 6.50 51.52 47.37
CA LEU A 12 6.84 50.10 47.50
C LEU A 12 5.79 49.17 46.86
N MET A 13 4.51 49.58 46.85
CA MET A 13 3.44 48.86 46.16
C MET A 13 3.48 49.04 44.62
N ILE A 14 3.90 50.22 44.13
CA ILE A 14 4.04 50.48 42.69
C ILE A 14 5.23 49.70 42.09
N SER A 15 6.34 49.58 42.83
CA SER A 15 7.49 48.78 42.40
C SER A 15 7.23 47.28 42.46
N ALA A 16 6.41 46.80 43.41
CA ALA A 16 6.04 45.39 43.52
C ALA A 16 4.97 44.94 42.50
N THR A 17 4.16 45.87 41.98
CA THR A 17 3.15 45.57 40.93
C THR A 17 3.65 45.78 39.50
N SER A 18 4.88 46.29 39.34
CA SER A 18 5.58 46.30 38.06
C SER A 18 6.04 44.87 37.73
N GLY A 19 5.11 44.04 37.27
CA GLY A 19 5.35 42.63 36.96
C GLY A 19 6.44 42.44 35.91
N CYS A 20 6.93 41.20 35.78
CA CYS A 20 8.01 40.79 34.86
C CYS A 20 7.70 40.97 33.36
N GLY A 21 6.71 41.78 32.99
CA GLY A 21 6.31 42.07 31.60
C GLY A 21 7.41 42.74 30.76
N TRP A 22 8.41 43.35 31.38
CA TRP A 22 9.62 43.82 30.68
C TRP A 22 10.55 42.67 30.26
N LEU A 23 10.53 41.56 31.00
CA LEU A 23 11.40 40.41 30.77
C LEU A 23 10.73 39.39 29.83
N TRP A 24 9.40 39.27 29.90
CA TRP A 24 8.56 38.36 29.10
C TRP A 24 7.34 39.11 28.54
N GLY A 25 6.96 38.87 27.29
CA GLY A 25 5.83 39.54 26.63
C GLY A 25 6.18 39.93 25.19
N ASP A 26 5.24 40.45 24.42
CA ASP A 26 5.44 40.74 22.99
C ASP A 26 6.47 41.84 22.72
N ASP A 27 6.78 42.70 23.69
CA ASP A 27 7.83 43.75 23.62
C ASP A 27 8.94 43.54 24.66
N GLY A 28 8.97 42.38 25.33
CA GLY A 28 9.95 42.06 26.39
C GLY A 28 11.32 41.64 25.85
N TYR A 29 12.33 41.59 26.72
CA TYR A 29 13.69 41.18 26.33
C TYR A 29 13.73 39.74 25.78
N PHE A 30 12.97 38.81 26.37
CA PHE A 30 12.79 37.43 25.90
C PHE A 30 11.43 37.23 25.22
N ARG A 31 11.09 38.10 24.25
CA ARG A 31 9.87 37.96 23.44
C ARG A 31 9.98 36.85 22.39
N ASP A 32 8.84 36.30 22.01
CA ASP A 32 8.72 35.39 20.88
C ASP A 32 9.04 36.16 19.58
N ARG A 33 10.08 35.70 18.86
CA ARG A 33 10.52 36.27 17.58
C ARG A 33 10.02 35.47 16.37
N GLY A 34 9.17 34.48 16.59
CA GLY A 34 8.66 33.58 15.56
C GLY A 34 8.01 34.32 14.39
N SER A 35 7.41 35.50 14.64
CA SER A 35 6.75 36.32 13.62
C SER A 35 7.58 37.51 13.12
N ASP A 36 8.81 37.71 13.62
CA ASP A 36 9.63 38.88 13.27
C ASP A 36 9.95 38.94 11.77
N TYR A 37 10.05 37.78 11.11
CA TYR A 37 10.32 37.69 9.68
C TYR A 37 9.21 38.34 8.83
N LEU A 38 7.98 38.45 9.33
CA LEU A 38 6.87 39.13 8.63
C LEU A 38 7.11 40.65 8.52
N SER A 39 7.95 41.22 9.40
CA SER A 39 8.33 42.63 9.37
C SER A 39 9.60 42.91 8.56
N ALA A 40 10.25 41.85 8.03
CA ALA A 40 11.48 41.97 7.28
C ALA A 40 11.23 42.73 5.96
N ARG A 41 12.06 43.73 5.69
CA ARG A 41 11.97 44.53 4.47
C ARG A 41 12.92 43.98 3.42
N GLN A 42 12.42 43.78 2.20
CA GLN A 42 13.28 43.48 1.07
C GLN A 42 14.05 44.74 0.66
N THR A 43 15.37 44.62 0.55
CA THR A 43 16.22 45.68 -0.01
C THR A 43 16.43 45.46 -1.50
N ALA A 44 16.62 46.55 -2.25
CA ALA A 44 16.95 46.46 -3.67
C ALA A 44 18.28 45.71 -3.89
N PRO A 45 18.42 44.97 -4.99
CA PRO A 45 19.70 44.36 -5.36
C PRO A 45 20.83 45.38 -5.44
N MET A 46 22.05 44.95 -5.10
CA MET A 46 23.24 45.80 -5.16
C MET A 46 23.52 46.23 -6.61
N GLN A 47 23.76 47.53 -6.82
CA GLN A 47 24.14 48.09 -8.11
C GLN A 47 25.65 48.36 -8.11
N VAL A 48 26.35 47.93 -9.16
CA VAL A 48 27.80 48.14 -9.34
C VAL A 48 28.02 49.25 -10.36
N ALA A 49 28.83 50.25 -10.03
CA ALA A 49 28.98 51.50 -10.81
C ALA A 49 30.09 51.47 -11.88
N VAL A 50 30.53 50.30 -12.35
CA VAL A 50 31.69 50.20 -13.27
C VAL A 50 31.22 49.86 -14.69
N ASP A 51 31.61 50.68 -15.67
CA ASP A 51 31.33 50.58 -17.12
C ASP A 51 32.02 49.39 -17.83
N GLY A 52 32.17 48.26 -17.14
CA GLY A 52 32.72 47.02 -17.68
C GLY A 52 31.83 45.86 -17.28
N GLY A 53 31.30 45.14 -18.28
CA GLY A 53 30.32 44.07 -18.12
C GLY A 53 30.68 43.11 -16.97
N THR A 54 29.94 43.22 -15.87
CA THR A 54 30.03 42.28 -14.77
C THR A 54 29.23 41.03 -15.13
N ARG A 55 29.75 39.85 -14.77
CA ARG A 55 28.99 38.61 -14.89
C ARG A 55 27.73 38.74 -14.01
N PRO A 56 26.54 38.30 -14.49
CA PRO A 56 25.33 38.30 -13.69
C PRO A 56 25.58 37.58 -12.37
N LEU A 57 25.25 38.23 -11.25
CA LEU A 57 25.26 37.59 -9.95
C LEU A 57 23.95 36.82 -9.80
N ASP A 58 23.98 35.52 -10.07
CA ASP A 58 22.84 34.65 -9.80
C ASP A 58 22.75 34.38 -8.29
N PRO A 59 21.60 34.64 -7.66
CA PRO A 59 21.42 34.36 -6.25
C PRO A 59 21.49 32.85 -6.02
N LEU A 60 22.34 32.42 -5.08
CA LEU A 60 22.46 31.01 -4.66
C LEU A 60 21.14 30.45 -4.08
N LEU A 61 20.27 31.33 -3.59
CA LEU A 61 18.97 31.00 -2.99
C LEU A 61 17.87 31.84 -3.66
N PRO A 62 17.45 31.49 -4.89
CA PRO A 62 16.40 32.21 -5.59
C PRO A 62 15.05 31.97 -4.91
N ILE A 63 14.35 33.05 -4.54
CA ILE A 63 12.99 32.98 -4.02
C ILE A 63 12.02 32.89 -5.22
N PRO A 64 11.18 31.84 -5.32
CA PRO A 64 10.20 31.71 -6.40
C PRO A 64 9.22 32.89 -6.41
N ARG A 65 8.96 33.46 -7.59
CA ARG A 65 8.12 34.68 -7.73
C ARG A 65 6.61 34.43 -7.72
N GLN A 66 6.17 33.17 -7.75
CA GLN A 66 4.76 32.77 -7.83
C GLN A 66 4.40 31.83 -6.68
N VAL A 67 4.51 32.33 -5.45
CA VAL A 67 3.95 31.65 -4.28
C VAL A 67 2.61 32.31 -3.99
N ALA A 68 1.54 31.52 -3.86
CA ALA A 68 0.22 32.03 -3.52
C ALA A 68 0.31 32.84 -2.22
N ASP A 69 -0.13 34.09 -2.26
CA ASP A 69 -0.01 35.02 -1.15
C ASP A 69 -1.04 34.68 -0.07
N ASN A 70 -0.59 33.99 0.98
CA ASN A 70 -1.39 33.67 2.17
C ASN A 70 -1.01 34.60 3.34
N THR A 71 -0.58 35.84 3.07
CA THR A 71 -0.23 36.80 4.12
C THR A 71 -1.46 37.16 4.98
N HIS A 72 -1.65 36.39 6.05
CA HIS A 72 -2.51 36.80 7.16
C HIS A 72 -1.70 37.77 8.03
N PRO A 73 -2.10 39.05 8.15
CA PRO A 73 -1.48 39.95 9.11
C PRO A 73 -1.89 39.50 10.52
N GLY A 74 -0.99 38.85 11.26
CA GLY A 74 -1.22 38.46 12.66
C GLY A 74 -0.52 37.17 13.07
N LYS A 75 -0.75 36.76 14.33
CA LYS A 75 -0.23 35.51 14.89
C LYS A 75 -0.93 34.32 14.21
N TYR A 76 -0.22 33.62 13.33
CA TYR A 76 -0.74 32.43 12.67
C TYR A 76 -0.74 31.25 13.65
N GLU A 77 -1.93 30.81 14.07
CA GLU A 77 -2.07 29.67 14.96
C GLU A 77 -2.14 28.38 14.14
N VAL A 78 -1.10 27.55 14.24
CA VAL A 78 -1.02 26.29 13.48
C VAL A 78 -2.17 25.38 13.92
N PRO A 79 -3.08 24.97 13.01
CA PRO A 79 -4.16 24.07 13.37
C PRO A 79 -3.57 22.76 13.91
N ARG A 80 -4.12 22.27 15.02
CA ARG A 80 -3.69 20.98 15.57
C ARG A 80 -3.87 19.92 14.49
N PRO A 81 -2.86 19.07 14.23
CA PRO A 81 -3.00 17.98 13.27
C PRO A 81 -4.22 17.14 13.65
N GLN A 82 -5.04 16.80 12.67
CA GLN A 82 -6.13 15.85 12.88
C GLN A 82 -5.53 14.58 13.47
N ARG A 83 -6.20 14.03 14.50
CA ARG A 83 -5.76 12.78 15.11
C ARG A 83 -5.71 11.71 14.02
N LEU A 84 -4.57 11.03 13.90
CA LEU A 84 -4.50 9.79 13.12
C LEU A 84 -5.56 8.84 13.67
N GLN A 85 -6.49 8.40 12.82
CA GLN A 85 -7.33 7.25 13.16
C GLN A 85 -6.41 6.02 13.22
N VAL A 86 -6.06 5.61 14.43
CA VAL A 86 -5.36 4.33 14.65
C VAL A 86 -6.37 3.21 14.43
N ALA A 87 -6.17 2.44 13.35
CA ALA A 87 -6.68 1.09 13.09
C ALA A 87 -8.15 0.79 13.44
N ALA A 88 -9.06 1.08 12.51
CA ALA A 88 -10.32 0.34 12.37
C ALA A 88 -10.60 0.17 10.88
N ASP A 89 -10.68 -1.08 10.43
CA ASP A 89 -10.85 -1.53 9.04
C ASP A 89 -9.61 -1.42 8.12
N VAL A 90 -8.52 -2.11 8.48
CA VAL A 90 -7.89 -2.94 7.43
C VAL A 90 -8.90 -4.04 7.17
N SER A 91 -9.77 -3.82 6.18
CA SER A 91 -10.78 -4.81 5.81
C SER A 91 -10.05 -6.06 5.33
N ASP A 92 -10.23 -7.20 6.01
CA ASP A 92 -9.64 -8.48 5.60
C ASP A 92 -10.07 -8.89 4.17
N PHE A 93 -11.12 -8.25 3.65
CA PHE A 93 -11.65 -8.44 2.33
C PHE A 93 -11.65 -7.12 1.54
N SER A 94 -11.07 -7.07 0.35
CA SER A 94 -11.05 -5.86 -0.49
C SER A 94 -11.34 -6.19 -1.95
N VAL A 95 -12.24 -5.45 -2.59
CA VAL A 95 -12.50 -5.63 -4.02
C VAL A 95 -11.47 -4.84 -4.82
N GLN A 96 -10.81 -5.52 -5.75
CA GLN A 96 -9.80 -4.96 -6.64
C GLN A 96 -10.31 -4.96 -8.08
N SER A 97 -9.81 -4.04 -8.89
CA SER A 97 -10.13 -3.92 -10.31
C SER A 97 -8.90 -3.57 -11.13
N SER A 98 -8.71 -4.25 -12.26
CA SER A 98 -7.69 -3.96 -13.26
C SER A 98 -8.27 -4.13 -14.66
N GLY A 99 -8.27 -3.05 -15.44
CA GLY A 99 -8.94 -3.01 -16.74
C GLY A 99 -10.42 -3.38 -16.61
N ASP A 100 -10.82 -4.42 -17.34
CA ASP A 100 -12.18 -4.98 -17.33
C ASP A 100 -12.42 -6.08 -16.27
N SER A 101 -11.39 -6.44 -15.51
CA SER A 101 -11.47 -7.52 -14.51
C SER A 101 -11.68 -6.96 -13.11
N ARG A 102 -12.54 -7.62 -12.33
CA ARG A 102 -12.82 -7.33 -10.91
C ARG A 102 -12.83 -8.62 -10.11
N TRP A 103 -12.20 -8.62 -8.95
CA TRP A 103 -12.13 -9.79 -8.07
C TRP A 103 -12.05 -9.34 -6.62
N LEU A 104 -12.42 -10.23 -5.70
CA LEU A 104 -12.34 -9.98 -4.26
C LEU A 104 -11.05 -10.60 -3.71
N VAL A 105 -10.21 -9.79 -3.07
CA VAL A 105 -9.03 -10.25 -2.33
C VAL A 105 -9.43 -10.51 -0.89
N ALA A 106 -9.03 -11.65 -0.34
CA ALA A 106 -9.26 -12.07 1.03
C ALA A 106 -7.92 -12.39 1.72
N GLN A 107 -7.69 -11.87 2.92
CA GLN A 107 -6.52 -12.15 3.76
C GLN A 107 -6.66 -13.48 4.51
N TYR A 108 -7.13 -14.51 3.81
CA TYR A 108 -7.38 -15.85 4.35
C TYR A 108 -6.98 -16.93 3.34
N ALA A 109 -6.68 -18.13 3.85
CA ALA A 109 -6.34 -19.29 3.03
C ALA A 109 -7.47 -19.64 2.04
N PRO A 110 -7.13 -20.10 0.82
CA PRO A 110 -8.11 -20.46 -0.21
C PRO A 110 -9.16 -21.48 0.23
N ALA A 111 -8.78 -22.47 1.04
CA ALA A 111 -9.72 -23.45 1.59
C ALA A 111 -10.81 -22.80 2.45
N GLN A 112 -10.42 -21.89 3.33
CA GLN A 112 -11.33 -21.17 4.22
C GLN A 112 -12.26 -20.27 3.41
N VAL A 113 -11.69 -19.54 2.45
CA VAL A 113 -12.44 -18.63 1.58
C VAL A 113 -13.42 -19.38 0.70
N TRP A 114 -13.05 -20.55 0.17
CA TRP A 114 -13.91 -21.39 -0.66
C TRP A 114 -15.15 -21.85 0.10
N ILE A 115 -14.99 -22.32 1.34
CA ILE A 115 -16.12 -22.71 2.20
C ILE A 115 -17.03 -21.51 2.46
N ALA A 116 -16.45 -20.37 2.82
CA ALA A 116 -17.21 -19.17 3.13
C ALA A 116 -17.98 -18.63 1.90
N ALA A 117 -17.35 -18.64 0.72
CA ALA A 117 -17.99 -18.25 -0.53
C ALA A 117 -19.13 -19.21 -0.88
N ARG A 118 -18.91 -20.53 -0.81
CA ARG A 118 -19.95 -21.53 -1.06
C ARG A 118 -21.15 -21.36 -0.11
N GLN A 119 -20.89 -21.09 1.17
CA GLN A 119 -21.93 -20.83 2.16
C GLN A 119 -22.74 -19.59 1.79
N PHE A 120 -22.08 -18.48 1.44
CA PHE A 120 -22.75 -17.26 0.99
C PHE A 120 -23.71 -17.51 -0.19
N PHE A 121 -23.26 -18.22 -1.23
CA PHE A 121 -24.12 -18.51 -2.38
C PHE A 121 -25.34 -19.37 -1.97
N THR A 122 -25.13 -20.35 -1.09
CA THR A 122 -26.21 -21.20 -0.57
C THR A 122 -27.21 -20.39 0.28
N ASP A 123 -26.72 -19.52 1.16
CA ASP A 123 -27.55 -18.65 2.01
C ASP A 123 -28.38 -17.66 1.19
N LYS A 124 -27.86 -17.27 0.02
CA LYS A 124 -28.57 -16.42 -0.95
C LYS A 124 -29.54 -17.17 -1.88
N GLY A 125 -29.72 -18.48 -1.66
CA GLY A 125 -30.67 -19.31 -2.38
C GLY A 125 -30.10 -19.98 -3.64
N PHE A 126 -28.80 -19.83 -3.93
CA PHE A 126 -28.19 -20.56 -5.04
C PHE A 126 -27.98 -22.04 -4.69
N SER A 127 -28.42 -22.93 -5.57
CA SER A 127 -28.10 -24.35 -5.53
C SER A 127 -26.78 -24.62 -6.25
N ILE A 128 -25.89 -25.39 -5.65
CA ILE A 128 -24.61 -25.75 -6.28
C ILE A 128 -24.80 -26.96 -7.20
N ALA A 129 -24.42 -26.82 -8.48
CA ALA A 129 -24.57 -27.88 -9.49
C ALA A 129 -23.25 -28.62 -9.76
N GLU A 130 -22.12 -27.91 -9.73
CA GLU A 130 -20.79 -28.48 -9.99
C GLU A 130 -19.79 -27.96 -8.94
N GLU A 131 -18.93 -28.85 -8.44
CA GLU A 131 -17.84 -28.50 -7.53
C GLU A 131 -16.53 -29.16 -7.99
N ARG A 132 -15.45 -28.37 -8.05
CA ARG A 132 -14.08 -28.83 -8.32
C ARG A 132 -13.16 -28.27 -7.25
N ARG A 133 -13.08 -28.96 -6.12
CA ARG A 133 -12.30 -28.52 -4.94
C ARG A 133 -10.81 -28.37 -5.23
N GLN A 134 -10.26 -29.25 -6.07
CA GLN A 134 -8.85 -29.23 -6.48
C GLN A 134 -8.46 -27.92 -7.17
N THR A 135 -9.36 -27.35 -7.99
CA THR A 135 -9.10 -26.09 -8.71
C THR A 135 -9.74 -24.87 -8.02
N GLY A 136 -10.34 -25.07 -6.83
CA GLY A 136 -11.06 -24.00 -6.12
C GLY A 136 -12.29 -23.46 -6.83
N GLU A 137 -12.94 -24.26 -7.68
CA GLU A 137 -14.07 -23.82 -8.50
C GLU A 137 -15.39 -24.44 -8.07
N PHE A 138 -16.49 -23.69 -8.18
CA PHE A 138 -17.84 -24.24 -8.16
C PHE A 138 -18.76 -23.43 -9.08
N ALA A 139 -19.81 -24.07 -9.57
CA ALA A 139 -20.84 -23.43 -10.37
C ALA A 139 -22.24 -23.73 -9.81
N THR A 140 -23.09 -22.70 -9.79
CA THR A 140 -24.49 -22.84 -9.37
C THR A 140 -25.31 -23.56 -10.44
N ALA A 141 -26.53 -23.97 -10.10
CA ALA A 141 -27.55 -24.34 -11.06
C ALA A 141 -28.09 -23.10 -11.77
N TRP A 142 -28.79 -23.32 -12.89
CA TRP A 142 -29.61 -22.29 -13.52
C TRP A 142 -30.82 -22.00 -12.65
N GLN A 143 -30.99 -20.75 -12.22
CA GLN A 143 -32.07 -20.35 -11.32
C GLN A 143 -32.69 -19.02 -11.71
N THR A 144 -33.99 -18.88 -11.46
CA THR A 144 -34.74 -17.65 -11.65
C THR A 144 -34.66 -16.76 -10.41
N ALA A 145 -34.93 -15.46 -10.58
CA ALA A 145 -34.97 -14.51 -9.47
C ALA A 145 -35.92 -14.93 -8.33
N SER A 146 -37.04 -15.58 -8.65
CA SER A 146 -38.01 -16.05 -7.65
C SER A 146 -37.47 -17.14 -6.71
N GLN A 147 -36.33 -17.77 -7.03
CA GLN A 147 -35.69 -18.79 -6.22
C GLN A 147 -34.55 -18.23 -5.35
N LEU A 148 -34.21 -16.96 -5.51
CA LEU A 148 -33.10 -16.31 -4.84
C LEU A 148 -33.61 -15.39 -3.71
N ASP A 149 -32.70 -15.03 -2.81
CA ASP A 149 -32.96 -14.08 -1.72
C ASP A 149 -33.48 -12.73 -2.26
N GLU A 150 -34.54 -12.21 -1.65
CA GLU A 150 -35.24 -11.03 -2.14
C GLU A 150 -34.35 -9.77 -2.12
N ALA A 151 -33.51 -9.63 -1.08
CA ALA A 151 -32.57 -8.51 -0.99
C ALA A 151 -31.54 -8.55 -2.11
N LEU A 152 -31.05 -9.75 -2.43
CA LEU A 152 -30.15 -9.95 -3.54
C LEU A 152 -30.84 -9.63 -4.88
N VAL A 153 -32.06 -10.14 -5.12
CA VAL A 153 -32.81 -9.86 -6.36
C VAL A 153 -33.04 -8.37 -6.59
N ARG A 154 -33.39 -7.61 -5.54
CA ARG A 154 -33.53 -6.15 -5.60
C ARG A 154 -32.25 -5.45 -6.06
N ASN A 155 -31.09 -5.94 -5.63
CA ASN A 155 -29.79 -5.37 -5.98
C ASN A 155 -29.26 -5.85 -7.34
N LEU A 156 -29.61 -7.08 -7.75
CA LEU A 156 -29.10 -7.72 -8.97
C LEU A 156 -29.84 -7.32 -10.26
N GLY A 157 -31.04 -6.73 -10.17
CA GLY A 157 -31.85 -6.38 -11.34
C GLY A 157 -32.21 -7.59 -12.23
N ILE A 158 -32.19 -8.81 -11.69
CA ILE A 158 -32.62 -10.02 -12.40
C ILE A 158 -34.15 -9.98 -12.46
N GLN A 159 -34.71 -9.40 -13.51
CA GLN A 159 -36.15 -9.42 -13.72
C GLN A 159 -36.60 -10.51 -14.70
N GLU A 160 -35.73 -10.93 -15.63
CA GLU A 160 -36.07 -11.91 -16.65
C GLU A 160 -34.95 -12.92 -16.87
N GLY A 161 -35.33 -14.20 -17.02
CA GLY A 161 -34.42 -15.30 -17.34
C GLY A 161 -33.90 -16.10 -16.15
N GLU A 162 -33.07 -17.10 -16.48
CA GLU A 162 -32.30 -17.89 -15.55
C GLU A 162 -30.86 -17.39 -15.52
N THR A 163 -30.28 -17.37 -14.32
CA THR A 163 -28.88 -16.99 -14.10
C THR A 163 -28.11 -18.19 -13.56
N ARG A 164 -26.87 -18.32 -14.00
CA ARG A 164 -25.89 -19.25 -13.44
C ARG A 164 -24.61 -18.48 -13.11
N VAL A 165 -23.99 -18.83 -11.99
CA VAL A 165 -22.77 -18.19 -11.51
C VAL A 165 -21.67 -19.23 -11.36
N ARG A 166 -20.47 -18.91 -11.85
CA ARG A 166 -19.24 -19.65 -11.57
C ARG A 166 -18.38 -18.82 -10.65
N VAL A 167 -17.90 -19.47 -9.59
CA VAL A 167 -16.99 -18.88 -8.61
C VAL A 167 -15.68 -19.65 -8.67
N ARG A 168 -14.58 -18.92 -8.70
CA ARG A 168 -13.23 -19.48 -8.69
C ARG A 168 -12.43 -18.80 -7.59
N VAL A 169 -11.90 -19.60 -6.68
CA VAL A 169 -11.05 -19.16 -5.57
C VAL A 169 -9.64 -19.63 -5.86
N GLU A 170 -8.74 -18.68 -6.03
CA GLU A 170 -7.34 -18.93 -6.32
C GLU A 170 -6.45 -18.43 -5.19
N PRO A 171 -5.26 -19.03 -4.97
CA PRO A 171 -4.25 -18.46 -4.10
C PRO A 171 -3.89 -17.05 -4.58
N GLY A 172 -3.79 -16.10 -3.66
CA GLY A 172 -3.26 -14.79 -3.98
C GLY A 172 -1.77 -14.85 -4.29
N VAL A 173 -1.23 -13.74 -4.81
CA VAL A 173 0.23 -13.53 -4.89
C VAL A 173 0.86 -13.57 -3.50
N GLN A 174 0.05 -13.17 -2.53
CA GLN A 174 0.34 -13.01 -1.13
C GLN A 174 0.09 -14.34 -0.37
N ARG A 175 1.03 -14.80 0.48
CA ARG A 175 0.88 -16.01 1.31
C ARG A 175 -0.37 -15.90 2.19
N ASN A 176 -1.12 -17.00 2.29
CA ASN A 176 -2.33 -17.07 3.12
C ASN A 176 -3.40 -16.04 2.69
N THR A 177 -3.38 -15.63 1.42
CA THR A 177 -4.43 -14.82 0.83
C THR A 177 -5.08 -15.56 -0.33
N SER A 178 -6.26 -15.11 -0.70
CA SER A 178 -7.03 -15.66 -1.80
C SER A 178 -7.61 -14.57 -2.68
N GLU A 179 -7.77 -14.88 -3.95
CA GLU A 179 -8.52 -14.07 -4.90
C GLU A 179 -9.76 -14.83 -5.35
N ILE A 180 -10.91 -14.18 -5.28
CA ILE A 180 -12.21 -14.76 -5.62
C ILE A 180 -12.73 -14.05 -6.86
N PHE A 181 -12.93 -14.84 -7.91
CA PHE A 181 -13.47 -14.42 -9.19
C PHE A 181 -14.91 -14.93 -9.31
N VAL A 182 -15.79 -14.05 -9.79
CA VAL A 182 -17.20 -14.36 -10.02
C VAL A 182 -17.52 -14.02 -11.46
N VAL A 183 -18.10 -14.98 -12.18
CA VAL A 183 -18.60 -14.79 -13.54
C VAL A 183 -20.01 -15.31 -13.62
N SER A 184 -20.92 -14.50 -14.16
CA SER A 184 -22.30 -14.89 -14.38
C SER A 184 -22.65 -14.98 -15.86
N VAL A 185 -23.62 -15.85 -16.15
CA VAL A 185 -24.27 -16.01 -17.45
C VAL A 185 -25.77 -16.02 -17.27
N LYS A 186 -26.48 -15.54 -18.30
CA LYS A 186 -27.94 -15.51 -18.35
C LYS A 186 -28.44 -16.28 -19.56
N ARG A 187 -29.62 -16.89 -19.41
CA ARG A 187 -30.38 -17.46 -20.52
C ARG A 187 -31.88 -17.19 -20.33
N PRO A 188 -32.70 -17.24 -21.41
CA PRO A 188 -34.15 -17.18 -21.28
C PRO A 188 -34.68 -18.28 -20.36
N ALA A 189 -35.71 -17.97 -19.56
CA ALA A 189 -36.29 -18.93 -18.63
C ALA A 189 -36.87 -20.13 -19.39
N GLY A 190 -36.59 -21.35 -18.90
CA GLY A 190 -37.00 -22.59 -19.57
C GLY A 190 -36.22 -22.93 -20.85
N SER A 191 -35.18 -22.17 -21.19
CA SER A 191 -34.28 -22.53 -22.29
C SER A 191 -33.38 -23.71 -21.91
N SER A 192 -33.17 -24.64 -22.84
CA SER A 192 -32.18 -25.72 -22.71
C SER A 192 -30.82 -25.37 -23.34
N THR A 193 -30.64 -24.14 -23.83
CA THR A 193 -29.36 -23.69 -24.38
C THR A 193 -28.25 -23.82 -23.35
N ASP A 194 -27.18 -24.51 -23.74
CA ASP A 194 -25.94 -24.53 -22.99
C ASP A 194 -25.12 -23.29 -23.34
N VAL A 195 -24.88 -22.45 -22.34
CA VAL A 195 -24.16 -21.18 -22.50
C VAL A 195 -22.74 -21.40 -21.99
N ALA A 196 -21.76 -21.29 -22.89
CA ALA A 196 -20.35 -21.41 -22.52
C ALA A 196 -19.95 -20.32 -21.53
N TRP A 197 -19.06 -20.66 -20.59
CA TRP A 197 -18.48 -19.70 -19.66
C TRP A 197 -17.62 -18.70 -20.43
N PRO A 198 -17.89 -17.40 -20.34
CA PRO A 198 -17.07 -16.42 -21.02
C PRO A 198 -15.74 -16.25 -20.25
N GLU A 199 -14.66 -15.94 -20.97
CA GLU A 199 -13.36 -15.63 -20.34
C GLU A 199 -13.39 -14.31 -19.56
N THR A 200 -14.25 -13.38 -19.99
CA THR A 200 -14.52 -12.11 -19.32
C THR A 200 -15.99 -11.99 -18.95
N SER A 201 -16.31 -11.26 -17.88
CA SER A 201 -17.68 -11.10 -17.38
C SER A 201 -18.64 -10.62 -18.48
N SER A 202 -19.59 -11.48 -18.89
CA SER A 202 -20.66 -11.12 -19.84
C SER A 202 -21.70 -10.17 -19.24
N ASN A 203 -21.81 -10.14 -17.90
CA ASN A 203 -22.79 -9.36 -17.17
C ASN A 203 -22.13 -8.60 -16.00
N LYS A 204 -21.41 -7.53 -16.35
CA LYS A 204 -20.51 -6.78 -15.44
C LYS A 204 -21.21 -6.24 -14.19
N GLU A 205 -22.44 -5.74 -14.32
CA GLU A 205 -23.18 -5.23 -13.16
C GLU A 205 -23.58 -6.34 -12.19
N LEU A 206 -23.96 -7.51 -12.70
CA LEU A 206 -24.34 -8.62 -11.87
C LEU A 206 -23.14 -9.16 -11.10
N ASP A 207 -22.01 -9.33 -11.79
CA ASP A 207 -20.77 -9.82 -11.19
C ASP A 207 -20.24 -8.82 -10.14
N ARG A 208 -20.36 -7.52 -10.40
CA ARG A 208 -20.02 -6.46 -9.44
C ARG A 208 -20.88 -6.56 -8.17
N VAL A 209 -22.20 -6.64 -8.31
CA VAL A 209 -23.11 -6.71 -7.14
C VAL A 209 -22.87 -7.99 -6.35
N LEU A 210 -22.64 -9.14 -7.01
CA LEU A 210 -22.32 -10.39 -6.33
C LEU A 210 -21.01 -10.30 -5.54
N LEU A 211 -19.97 -9.67 -6.10
CA LEU A 211 -18.69 -9.46 -5.39
C LEU A 211 -18.85 -8.51 -4.20
N ASP A 212 -19.60 -7.42 -4.35
CA ASP A 212 -19.83 -6.44 -3.28
C ASP A 212 -20.65 -7.07 -2.12
N GLU A 213 -21.69 -7.87 -2.45
CA GLU A 213 -22.50 -8.61 -1.46
C GLU A 213 -21.69 -9.71 -0.76
N LEU A 214 -20.84 -10.43 -1.51
CA LEU A 214 -19.94 -11.43 -0.97
C LEU A 214 -18.94 -10.78 0.01
N GLN A 215 -18.32 -9.67 -0.38
CA GLN A 215 -17.42 -8.92 0.51
C GLN A 215 -18.14 -8.51 1.80
N ALA A 216 -19.34 -7.94 1.68
CA ALA A 216 -20.11 -7.52 2.83
C ALA A 216 -20.49 -8.70 3.75
N SER A 217 -20.81 -9.85 3.17
CA SER A 217 -21.10 -11.07 3.92
C SER A 217 -19.88 -11.60 4.65
N LEU A 218 -18.73 -11.70 3.98
CA LEU A 218 -17.49 -12.18 4.56
C LEU A 218 -17.00 -11.27 5.70
N ASN A 219 -17.09 -9.95 5.53
CA ASN A 219 -16.80 -8.98 6.59
C ASN A 219 -17.71 -9.15 7.81
N ARG A 220 -19.02 -9.44 7.61
CA ARG A 220 -19.94 -9.74 8.71
C ARG A 220 -19.57 -11.05 9.42
N SER A 221 -19.30 -12.10 8.66
CA SER A 221 -18.93 -13.42 9.21
C SER A 221 -17.62 -13.37 10.01
N ALA A 222 -16.62 -12.62 9.53
CA ALA A 222 -15.35 -12.42 10.22
C ALA A 222 -15.55 -11.67 11.56
N ARG A 223 -16.35 -10.60 11.58
CA ARG A 223 -16.68 -9.85 12.80
C ARG A 223 -17.45 -10.68 13.83
N GLN A 224 -18.21 -11.68 13.38
CA GLN A 224 -18.99 -12.57 14.24
C GLN A 224 -18.18 -13.78 14.76
N GLY A 225 -16.89 -13.87 14.43
CA GLY A 225 -16.01 -14.93 14.92
C GLY A 225 -16.29 -16.32 14.33
N GLY A 226 -16.78 -16.38 13.09
CA GLY A 226 -17.03 -17.65 12.40
C GLY A 226 -15.76 -18.50 12.31
N SER A 227 -15.68 -19.56 13.12
CA SER A 227 -14.55 -20.48 13.11
C SER A 227 -14.61 -21.33 11.84
N VAL A 228 -13.73 -21.05 10.87
CA VAL A 228 -13.57 -21.92 9.71
C VAL A 228 -12.58 -23.02 10.09
N SER A 229 -13.02 -24.27 10.01
CA SER A 229 -12.28 -25.42 10.54
C SER A 229 -10.97 -25.62 9.78
N LEU A 230 -9.85 -25.69 10.52
CA LEU A 230 -8.50 -25.96 10.00
C LEU A 230 -8.37 -27.32 9.29
N LEU A 231 -9.38 -28.18 9.38
CA LEU A 231 -9.43 -29.46 8.68
C LEU A 231 -9.67 -29.30 7.16
N ALA A 232 -10.24 -28.16 6.73
CA ALA A 232 -10.52 -27.90 5.32
C ALA A 232 -9.27 -27.60 4.47
N GLU A 233 -8.15 -27.25 5.11
CA GLU A 233 -6.92 -26.86 4.44
C GLU A 233 -6.21 -28.04 3.74
N ARG A 234 -6.46 -29.28 4.18
CA ARG A 234 -5.80 -30.47 3.61
C ARG A 234 -6.37 -30.95 2.26
N ASP A 235 -7.60 -30.56 1.94
CA ASP A 235 -8.33 -31.04 0.74
C ASP A 235 -8.40 -29.98 -0.38
N PHE A 236 -7.77 -28.81 -0.18
CA PHE A 236 -7.73 -27.71 -1.14
C PHE A 236 -6.32 -27.60 -1.74
N ASP A 237 -6.15 -28.13 -2.95
CA ASP A 237 -4.87 -28.20 -3.66
C ASP A 237 -4.85 -27.28 -4.88
N ALA A 238 -5.22 -26.00 -4.70
CA ALA A 238 -5.11 -25.04 -5.79
C ALA A 238 -3.62 -24.75 -6.08
N PRO A 239 -3.22 -24.74 -7.35
CA PRO A 239 -1.83 -24.55 -7.74
C PRO A 239 -1.29 -23.21 -7.20
N SER A 240 -0.11 -23.26 -6.57
CA SER A 240 0.56 -22.05 -6.10
C SER A 240 0.85 -21.11 -7.28
N ARG A 241 0.45 -19.84 -7.16
CA ARG A 241 0.73 -18.80 -8.17
C ARG A 241 2.20 -18.37 -8.21
N VAL A 242 3.05 -18.92 -7.34
CA VAL A 242 4.47 -18.60 -7.25
C VAL A 242 5.27 -19.89 -7.24
N SER A 243 6.12 -20.08 -8.24
CA SER A 243 7.00 -21.25 -8.32
C SER A 243 8.44 -20.86 -8.60
N LEU A 244 9.38 -21.47 -7.89
CA LEU A 244 10.81 -21.31 -8.15
C LEU A 244 11.24 -22.42 -9.12
N THR A 245 11.70 -22.04 -10.31
CA THR A 245 12.06 -22.96 -11.39
C THR A 245 13.46 -22.62 -11.93
N GLN A 246 13.84 -23.20 -13.07
CA GLN A 246 15.07 -22.89 -13.79
C GLN A 246 14.76 -22.64 -15.27
N ASP A 247 15.51 -21.75 -15.90
CA ASP A 247 15.46 -21.56 -17.35
C ASP A 247 16.10 -22.74 -18.12
N GLY A 248 16.06 -22.69 -19.46
CA GLY A 248 16.69 -23.70 -20.31
C GLY A 248 18.22 -23.79 -20.20
N SER A 249 18.85 -22.83 -19.52
CA SER A 249 20.29 -22.78 -19.25
C SER A 249 20.65 -23.20 -17.81
N GLY A 250 19.65 -23.54 -16.98
CA GLY A 250 19.81 -23.93 -15.58
C GLY A 250 19.86 -22.76 -14.58
N ASN A 251 19.60 -21.52 -15.01
CA ASN A 251 19.58 -20.36 -14.11
C ASN A 251 18.26 -20.33 -13.32
N PRO A 252 18.30 -20.10 -11.99
CA PRO A 252 17.08 -20.00 -11.18
C PRO A 252 16.22 -18.80 -11.60
N LEU A 253 14.91 -19.00 -11.66
CA LEU A 253 13.93 -17.94 -11.86
C LEU A 253 12.69 -18.18 -11.02
N LEU A 254 11.99 -17.10 -10.64
CA LEU A 254 10.69 -17.18 -9.97
C LEU A 254 9.59 -16.88 -10.98
N GLN A 255 8.68 -17.82 -11.19
CA GLN A 255 7.50 -17.65 -12.02
C GLN A 255 6.33 -17.20 -11.14
N LEU A 256 5.76 -16.03 -11.45
CA LEU A 256 4.54 -15.51 -10.84
C LEU A 256 3.40 -15.55 -11.87
N ASP A 257 2.31 -16.21 -11.53
CA ASP A 257 1.07 -16.20 -12.30
C ASP A 257 0.23 -14.96 -11.93
N SER A 258 0.73 -13.79 -12.34
CA SER A 258 0.11 -12.49 -12.06
C SER A 258 0.47 -11.48 -13.15
N ASP A 259 -0.33 -10.42 -13.25
CA ASP A 259 0.00 -9.30 -14.13
C ASP A 259 1.24 -8.55 -13.62
N PHE A 260 1.91 -7.82 -14.53
CA PHE A 260 3.15 -7.09 -14.23
C PHE A 260 2.99 -6.08 -13.10
N ASP A 261 1.87 -5.37 -13.06
CA ASP A 261 1.69 -4.27 -12.11
C ASP A 261 1.58 -4.82 -10.69
N ARG A 262 0.89 -5.96 -10.53
CA ARG A 262 0.82 -6.70 -9.26
C ARG A 262 2.11 -7.40 -8.89
N ALA A 263 2.76 -8.06 -9.85
CA ALA A 263 4.03 -8.72 -9.61
C ALA A 263 5.07 -7.71 -9.13
N TRP A 264 5.16 -6.54 -9.77
CA TRP A 264 6.01 -5.43 -9.35
C TRP A 264 5.72 -5.00 -7.91
N SER A 265 4.46 -4.66 -7.61
CA SER A 265 4.07 -4.24 -6.26
C SER A 265 4.37 -5.30 -5.20
N SER A 266 4.17 -6.57 -5.52
CA SER A 266 4.37 -7.68 -4.58
C SER A 266 5.85 -7.99 -4.36
N VAL A 267 6.67 -7.97 -5.42
CA VAL A 267 8.14 -8.14 -5.29
C VAL A 267 8.74 -6.99 -4.49
N GLY A 268 8.31 -5.74 -4.70
CA GLY A 268 8.77 -4.61 -3.90
C GLY A 268 8.46 -4.76 -2.41
N ARG A 269 7.24 -5.19 -2.06
CA ARG A 269 6.88 -5.49 -0.66
C ARG A 269 7.67 -6.67 -0.10
N ALA A 270 7.89 -7.72 -0.89
CA ALA A 270 8.65 -8.89 -0.47
C ALA A 270 10.11 -8.54 -0.15
N LEU A 271 10.73 -7.70 -0.98
CA LEU A 271 12.09 -7.17 -0.74
C LEU A 271 12.15 -6.37 0.57
N GLN A 272 11.17 -5.50 0.81
CA GLN A 272 11.07 -4.74 2.05
C GLN A 272 10.86 -5.65 3.28
N ALA A 273 9.91 -6.58 3.21
CA ALA A 273 9.59 -7.51 4.30
C ALA A 273 10.77 -8.42 4.64
N ALA A 274 11.60 -8.73 3.64
CA ALA A 274 12.81 -9.51 3.80
C ALA A 274 14.06 -8.69 4.16
N ASP A 275 13.89 -7.41 4.49
CA ASP A 275 14.98 -6.51 4.90
C ASP A 275 16.10 -6.36 3.85
N VAL A 276 15.73 -6.43 2.56
CA VAL A 276 16.65 -6.22 1.43
C VAL A 276 16.66 -4.74 1.06
N ARG A 277 17.84 -4.12 1.11
CA ARG A 277 18.03 -2.73 0.67
C ARG A 277 17.79 -2.61 -0.84
N VAL A 278 16.87 -1.74 -1.21
CA VAL A 278 16.64 -1.30 -2.60
C VAL A 278 17.27 0.07 -2.76
N ASP A 279 18.39 0.14 -3.49
CA ASP A 279 19.12 1.39 -3.75
C ASP A 279 18.37 2.27 -4.76
N ASP A 280 17.73 1.65 -5.75
CA ASP A 280 16.94 2.32 -6.79
C ASP A 280 15.94 1.35 -7.43
N LEU A 281 14.96 1.87 -8.17
CA LEU A 281 14.01 1.08 -8.94
C LEU A 281 13.64 1.79 -10.24
N ASP A 282 13.59 1.02 -11.33
CA ASP A 282 13.06 1.48 -12.61
C ASP A 282 11.92 0.55 -13.05
N ARG A 283 10.69 1.04 -12.87
CA ARG A 283 9.48 0.29 -13.26
C ARG A 283 9.37 0.12 -14.77
N SER A 284 9.88 1.06 -15.56
CA SER A 284 9.80 1.00 -17.03
C SER A 284 10.70 -0.11 -17.59
N LEU A 285 11.86 -0.31 -16.96
CA LEU A 285 12.79 -1.40 -17.26
C LEU A 285 12.45 -2.69 -16.50
N GLY A 286 11.56 -2.63 -15.51
CA GLY A 286 11.19 -3.75 -14.66
C GLY A 286 12.35 -4.20 -13.77
N VAL A 287 13.14 -3.28 -13.22
CA VAL A 287 14.34 -3.60 -12.42
C VAL A 287 14.30 -2.93 -11.04
N TYR A 288 14.54 -3.72 -9.99
CA TYR A 288 14.96 -3.22 -8.68
C TYR A 288 16.47 -3.38 -8.55
N TYR A 289 17.17 -2.30 -8.19
CA TYR A 289 18.59 -2.33 -7.86
C TYR A 289 18.73 -2.60 -6.36
N VAL A 290 19.28 -3.75 -6.00
CA VAL A 290 19.36 -4.22 -4.61
C VAL A 290 20.80 -4.33 -4.14
N ASN A 291 21.02 -4.05 -2.86
CA ASN A 291 22.31 -4.23 -2.19
C ASN A 291 22.15 -5.29 -1.09
N LEU A 292 22.76 -6.47 -1.29
CA LEU A 292 22.63 -7.60 -0.36
C LEU A 292 23.55 -7.50 0.88
N SER A 293 24.45 -6.51 0.91
CA SER A 293 25.40 -6.31 2.01
C SER A 293 24.87 -5.40 3.12
N GLU A 294 23.70 -4.78 2.90
CA GLU A 294 23.07 -3.82 3.79
C GLU A 294 21.61 -4.18 4.03
N ARG A 295 21.12 -3.91 5.24
CA ARG A 295 19.71 -4.01 5.61
C ARG A 295 18.91 -2.86 5.00
N ALA A 296 17.60 -3.04 4.87
CA ALA A 296 16.72 -1.96 4.45
C ALA A 296 16.77 -0.80 5.46
N ASP A 297 16.61 0.45 4.99
CA ASP A 297 16.58 1.61 5.89
C ASP A 297 15.31 1.59 6.74
N ASP A 298 15.45 1.40 8.05
CA ASP A 298 14.35 1.53 9.02
C ASP A 298 14.31 2.95 9.61
N PRO A 299 13.24 3.74 9.38
CA PRO A 299 13.10 5.08 9.95
C PRO A 299 13.07 5.13 11.50
N ASP A 300 12.83 4.00 12.17
CA ASP A 300 12.83 3.87 13.63
C ASP A 300 14.20 3.43 14.20
N ASP A 301 15.14 2.99 13.36
CA ASP A 301 16.49 2.59 13.77
C ASP A 301 17.44 3.81 13.88
N LYS A 302 17.04 4.77 14.72
CA LYS A 302 17.88 5.93 15.04
C LYS A 302 18.95 5.50 16.04
N PRO A 303 20.24 5.79 15.79
CA PRO A 303 21.28 5.48 16.76
C PRO A 303 20.98 6.20 18.09
N GLY A 304 20.86 5.41 19.16
CA GLY A 304 20.63 5.91 20.50
C GLY A 304 21.73 6.86 20.97
N PHE A 305 21.48 7.61 22.06
CA PHE A 305 22.39 8.63 22.59
C PHE A 305 23.83 8.11 22.80
N PHE A 306 24.00 6.88 23.26
CA PHE A 306 25.32 6.26 23.49
C PHE A 306 26.02 5.78 22.20
N SER A 307 25.26 5.36 21.19
CA SER A 307 25.82 4.99 19.87
C SER A 307 26.40 6.22 19.17
N ARG A 308 25.78 7.40 19.32
CA ARG A 308 26.34 8.67 18.82
C ARG A 308 27.59 9.15 19.56
N LEU A 309 27.79 8.71 20.81
CA LEU A 309 28.91 9.17 21.65
C LEU A 309 30.17 8.30 21.48
N PHE A 310 30.02 7.03 21.11
CA PHE A 310 31.13 6.06 21.04
C PHE A 310 31.20 5.25 19.74
N GLY A 311 30.19 5.34 18.86
CA GLY A 311 30.14 4.63 17.58
C GLY A 311 30.68 5.50 16.44
N GLY A 312 31.72 5.02 15.77
CA GLY A 312 32.06 5.53 14.44
C GLY A 312 31.00 5.08 13.45
N ALA A 313 30.43 6.01 12.69
CA ALA A 313 29.65 5.63 11.52
C ALA A 313 30.59 4.88 10.56
N PRO A 314 30.20 3.71 10.00
CA PRO A 314 31.00 3.06 8.99
C PRO A 314 31.26 4.04 7.84
N ASP A 315 32.51 4.17 7.42
CA ASP A 315 32.90 5.10 6.37
C ASP A 315 32.17 4.75 5.06
N LYS A 316 31.73 5.77 4.31
CA LYS A 316 31.06 5.55 3.01
C LYS A 316 31.89 4.68 2.06
N GLU A 317 33.21 4.80 2.13
CA GLU A 317 34.14 3.98 1.35
C GLU A 317 34.14 2.50 1.80
N GLU A 318 34.02 2.21 3.10
CA GLU A 318 33.88 0.84 3.61
C GLU A 318 32.51 0.24 3.29
N ILE A 319 31.47 1.07 3.17
CA ILE A 319 30.13 0.67 2.72
C ILE A 319 30.14 0.33 1.23
N GLU A 320 30.74 1.18 0.41
CA GLU A 320 30.88 0.91 -1.03
C GLU A 320 31.79 -0.29 -1.33
N ALA A 321 32.86 -0.48 -0.57
CA ALA A 321 33.80 -1.60 -0.78
C ALA A 321 33.18 -2.98 -0.48
N ARG A 322 32.15 -3.04 0.37
CA ARG A 322 31.40 -4.28 0.67
C ARG A 322 30.09 -4.43 -0.09
N ALA A 323 29.71 -3.44 -0.91
CA ALA A 323 28.42 -3.39 -1.59
C ALA A 323 28.24 -4.54 -2.59
N GLU A 324 27.36 -5.47 -2.26
CA GLU A 324 26.95 -6.57 -3.13
C GLU A 324 25.71 -6.16 -3.95
N ARG A 325 25.94 -5.43 -5.06
CA ARG A 325 24.88 -4.88 -5.91
C ARG A 325 24.40 -5.88 -6.96
N TYR A 326 23.08 -6.04 -7.05
CA TYR A 326 22.39 -6.90 -8.01
C TYR A 326 21.14 -6.21 -8.57
N GLN A 327 20.56 -6.80 -9.61
CA GLN A 327 19.34 -6.36 -10.28
C GLN A 327 18.30 -7.47 -10.17
N VAL A 328 17.19 -7.21 -9.47
CA VAL A 328 16.01 -8.07 -9.52
C VAL A 328 15.16 -7.64 -10.69
N ARG A 329 15.09 -8.46 -11.74
CA ARG A 329 14.43 -8.13 -13.00
C ARG A 329 13.11 -8.85 -13.15
N LEU A 330 12.05 -8.14 -13.52
CA LEU A 330 10.72 -8.65 -13.80
C LEU A 330 10.46 -8.59 -15.30
N THR A 331 10.26 -9.74 -15.93
CA THR A 331 9.98 -9.87 -17.36
C THR A 331 8.62 -10.51 -17.59
N ARG A 332 7.80 -9.94 -18.47
CA ARG A 332 6.51 -10.55 -18.88
C ARG A 332 6.79 -11.79 -19.73
N ALA A 333 6.24 -12.95 -19.35
CA ALA A 333 6.44 -14.20 -20.06
C ALA A 333 5.15 -15.05 -20.05
N GLY A 334 4.59 -15.31 -21.23
CA GLY A 334 3.31 -16.02 -21.36
C GLY A 334 2.18 -15.26 -20.66
N ASN A 335 1.49 -15.95 -19.74
CA ASN A 335 0.38 -15.40 -18.95
C ASN A 335 0.82 -14.82 -17.58
N GLY A 336 2.13 -14.74 -17.30
CA GLY A 336 2.64 -14.28 -16.02
C GLY A 336 3.94 -13.48 -16.11
N VAL A 337 4.66 -13.40 -14.99
CA VAL A 337 5.89 -12.63 -14.83
C VAL A 337 7.00 -13.54 -14.31
N GLN A 338 8.18 -13.43 -14.92
CA GLN A 338 9.40 -14.08 -14.48
C GLN A 338 10.27 -13.09 -13.72
N VAL A 339 10.76 -13.50 -12.55
CA VAL A 339 11.73 -12.74 -11.76
C VAL A 339 13.07 -13.45 -11.82
N THR A 340 14.11 -12.72 -12.21
CA THR A 340 15.50 -13.19 -12.21
C THR A 340 16.36 -12.28 -11.35
N LEU A 341 17.54 -12.78 -10.98
CA LEU A 341 18.58 -11.98 -10.34
C LEU A 341 19.79 -11.90 -11.27
N ASP A 342 20.13 -10.68 -11.66
CA ASP A 342 21.28 -10.39 -12.51
C ASP A 342 22.33 -9.59 -11.72
N LYS A 343 23.61 -9.75 -12.05
CA LYS A 343 24.69 -8.88 -11.52
C LYS A 343 24.74 -7.54 -12.26
N SER A 344 24.41 -7.54 -13.55
CA SER A 344 24.29 -6.35 -14.40
C SER A 344 23.41 -6.67 -15.60
N ILE A 345 23.17 -5.68 -16.47
CA ILE A 345 22.31 -5.85 -17.65
C ILE A 345 22.71 -7.03 -18.56
N ASP A 346 24.00 -7.36 -18.63
CA ASP A 346 24.53 -8.42 -19.50
C ASP A 346 25.10 -9.61 -18.72
N THR A 347 25.00 -9.62 -17.39
CA THR A 347 25.64 -10.63 -16.54
C THR A 347 24.66 -11.20 -15.53
N VAL A 348 24.35 -12.49 -15.67
CA VAL A 348 23.52 -13.24 -14.71
C VAL A 348 24.25 -13.36 -13.37
N ALA A 349 23.50 -13.33 -12.26
CA ALA A 349 24.08 -13.56 -10.94
C ALA A 349 24.52 -15.04 -10.77
N PRO A 350 25.49 -15.34 -9.88
CA PRO A 350 25.78 -16.72 -9.50
C PRO A 350 24.52 -17.47 -9.05
N ALA A 351 24.36 -18.72 -9.51
CA ALA A 351 23.10 -19.47 -9.34
C ALA A 351 22.73 -19.72 -7.87
N ASP A 352 23.72 -19.84 -6.97
CA ASP A 352 23.52 -19.95 -5.54
C ASP A 352 22.97 -18.65 -4.91
N VAL A 353 23.52 -17.50 -5.33
CA VAL A 353 23.04 -16.17 -4.90
C VAL A 353 21.64 -15.91 -5.45
N ALA A 354 21.42 -16.17 -6.75
CA ALA A 354 20.11 -16.04 -7.38
C ALA A 354 19.06 -16.90 -6.67
N ARG A 355 19.36 -18.17 -6.40
CA ARG A 355 18.44 -19.06 -5.68
C ARG A 355 18.12 -18.53 -4.28
N ARG A 356 19.13 -18.07 -3.54
CA ARG A 356 18.93 -17.51 -2.19
C ARG A 356 18.00 -16.30 -2.21
N VAL A 357 18.25 -15.32 -3.08
CA VAL A 357 17.45 -14.10 -3.16
C VAL A 357 16.04 -14.39 -3.66
N LEU A 358 15.89 -15.22 -4.71
CA LEU A 358 14.57 -15.57 -5.24
C LEU A 358 13.75 -16.41 -4.25
N SER A 359 14.39 -17.29 -3.47
CA SER A 359 13.72 -17.99 -2.36
C SER A 359 13.27 -17.01 -1.27
N LEU A 360 14.12 -16.05 -0.92
CA LEU A 360 13.79 -15.03 0.08
C LEU A 360 12.64 -14.14 -0.40
N ILE A 361 12.62 -13.72 -1.66
CA ILE A 361 11.47 -13.04 -2.27
C ILE A 361 10.25 -13.94 -2.19
N LYS A 362 10.36 -15.19 -2.64
CA LYS A 362 9.25 -16.16 -2.61
C LYS A 362 8.64 -16.35 -1.22
N ASP A 363 9.48 -16.44 -0.19
CA ASP A 363 9.02 -16.69 1.16
C ASP A 363 8.33 -15.47 1.78
N ASN A 364 8.66 -14.27 1.28
CA ASN A 364 8.12 -12.98 1.67
C ASN A 364 7.16 -12.36 0.64
N LEU A 365 6.77 -13.12 -0.40
CA LEU A 365 5.57 -12.86 -1.18
C LEU A 365 4.38 -13.19 -0.27
N GLY A 366 4.18 -12.28 0.67
CA GLY A 366 3.21 -12.32 1.74
C GLY A 366 1.89 -11.82 1.27
#